data_AF-A0A554MU68-F1
#
_entry.id   AF-A0A554MU68-F1
#
_cell.length_a   1.000
_cell.length_b   1.000
_cell.length_c   1.000
_cell.angle_alpha   90.00
_cell.angle_beta   90.00
_cell.angle_gamma   90.00
#
_symmetry.space_group_name_H-M   'P 1'
#
loop_
_entity.id
_entity.type
_entity.pdbx_description
1 polymer ?
#
loop_
_entity_poly.entity_id
_entity_poly.type
_entity_poly.pdbx_seq_one_letter_code
_entity_poly.pdbx_strand_id
1 'polypeptide(L)'
;MPEEFDWVERGRGVLTKRDREILLGRTGEDLDQNAQNVRRYNIRERIKNALYDFHIIAQNLPLADIQQLFGPAYDWSRARRQLDEEGRTSAKPDIDQLLWSWLALFEFFSYGMYAGGKQETQVLMEELIEEGIERGYREYQHDNLQTYREIDADLGLSYGSLVLRNNYLRGVQQDLPSKTSELAEEVLRLRRLRKISHTDASRWFDEYVQQPEFD
;
A
#
# COMPACT_ATOMS: atom_id res chain seq x y z
N MET A 1 17.61 -16.71 29.01
CA MET A 1 17.95 -15.71 27.99
C MET A 1 17.14 -16.10 26.76
N PRO A 2 16.23 -15.26 26.25
CA PRO A 2 15.69 -15.53 24.91
C PRO A 2 16.88 -15.62 23.94
N GLU A 3 16.86 -16.60 23.03
CA GLU A 3 17.86 -16.69 21.98
C GLU A 3 17.94 -15.34 21.27
N GLU A 4 19.15 -14.82 21.11
CA GLU A 4 19.39 -13.59 20.36
C GLU A 4 18.89 -13.79 18.93
N PHE A 5 18.17 -12.80 18.39
CA PHE A 5 17.59 -12.91 17.07
C PHE A 5 18.70 -13.00 16.01
N ASP A 6 18.73 -14.09 15.24
CA ASP A 6 19.73 -14.28 14.20
C ASP A 6 19.37 -13.48 12.95
N TRP A 7 20.11 -12.38 12.74
CA TRP A 7 19.94 -11.50 11.58
C TRP A 7 20.46 -12.11 10.27
N VAL A 8 21.33 -13.12 10.34
CA VAL A 8 22.07 -13.67 9.20
C VAL A 8 21.46 -15.00 8.75
N GLU A 9 21.32 -15.97 9.65
CA GLU A 9 20.85 -17.32 9.31
C GLU A 9 19.32 -17.41 9.38
N ARG A 10 18.67 -17.15 8.23
CA ARG A 10 17.21 -17.19 8.10
C ARG A 10 16.74 -17.54 6.70
N GLY A 11 15.46 -17.91 6.59
CA GLY A 11 14.85 -18.23 5.31
C GLY A 11 14.81 -17.03 4.35
N ARG A 12 14.76 -17.30 3.04
CA ARG A 12 14.68 -16.25 2.01
C ARG A 12 13.42 -15.37 2.16
N GLY A 13 13.59 -14.04 2.17
CA GLY A 13 12.51 -13.06 2.29
C GLY A 13 11.65 -12.82 1.03
N VAL A 14 12.20 -13.02 -0.16
CA VAL A 14 11.49 -12.70 -1.41
C VAL A 14 10.57 -13.84 -1.86
N LEU A 15 9.35 -13.49 -2.25
CA LEU A 15 8.38 -14.44 -2.84
C LEU A 15 8.97 -15.15 -4.07
N THR A 16 8.77 -16.46 -4.15
CA THR A 16 9.14 -17.24 -5.33
C THR A 16 8.15 -17.03 -6.48
N LYS A 17 8.50 -17.46 -7.70
CA LYS A 17 7.57 -17.43 -8.85
C LYS A 17 6.25 -18.12 -8.51
N ARG A 18 6.32 -19.30 -7.90
CA ARG A 18 5.14 -20.09 -7.51
C ARG A 18 4.31 -19.38 -6.44
N ASP A 19 4.96 -18.74 -5.46
CA ASP A 19 4.24 -17.95 -4.45
C ASP A 19 3.43 -16.82 -5.11
N ARG A 20 4.01 -16.15 -6.11
CA ARG A 20 3.31 -15.12 -6.90
C ARG A 20 2.16 -15.71 -7.70
N GLU A 21 2.36 -16.84 -8.37
CA GLU A 21 1.29 -17.54 -9.11
C GLU A 21 0.12 -17.90 -8.19
N ILE A 22 0.39 -18.40 -6.98
CA ILE A 22 -0.63 -18.71 -5.98
C ILE A 22 -1.40 -17.45 -5.57
N LEU A 23 -0.71 -16.37 -5.20
CA LEU A 23 -1.35 -15.13 -4.76
C LEU A 23 -2.13 -14.43 -5.88
N LEU A 24 -1.70 -14.59 -7.14
CA LEU A 24 -2.38 -14.07 -8.31
C LEU A 24 -3.53 -14.99 -8.79
N GLY A 25 -3.75 -16.14 -8.15
CA GLY A 25 -4.76 -17.11 -8.56
C GLY A 25 -4.45 -17.79 -9.91
N ARG A 26 -3.16 -17.87 -10.30
CA ARG A 26 -2.68 -18.35 -11.60
C ARG A 26 -2.07 -19.75 -11.56
N THR A 27 -2.09 -20.43 -10.42
CA THR A 27 -1.38 -21.71 -10.26
C THR A 27 -1.93 -22.84 -11.13
N GLY A 28 -3.19 -22.77 -11.58
CA GLY A 28 -3.82 -23.81 -12.41
C GLY A 28 -3.93 -25.19 -11.74
N GLU A 29 -3.49 -25.32 -10.49
CA GLU A 29 -3.46 -26.56 -9.70
C GLU A 29 -4.60 -26.56 -8.68
N ASP A 30 -5.39 -27.65 -8.67
CA ASP A 30 -6.31 -27.96 -7.57
C ASP A 30 -5.51 -28.52 -6.39
N LEU A 31 -4.92 -27.62 -5.61
CA LEU A 31 -4.25 -27.98 -4.36
C LEU A 31 -5.29 -28.33 -3.30
N ASP A 32 -5.06 -29.43 -2.57
CA ASP A 32 -5.84 -29.73 -1.38
C ASP A 32 -5.64 -28.66 -0.29
N GLN A 33 -6.56 -28.62 0.68
CA GLN A 33 -6.56 -27.60 1.72
C GLN A 33 -5.26 -27.58 2.56
N ASN A 34 -4.65 -28.75 2.78
CA ASN A 34 -3.43 -28.85 3.58
C ASN A 34 -2.24 -28.27 2.81
N ALA A 35 -2.10 -28.62 1.53
CA ALA A 35 -1.10 -28.06 0.64
C ALA A 35 -1.25 -26.53 0.52
N GLN A 36 -2.48 -26.02 0.41
CA GLN A 36 -2.73 -24.58 0.42
C GLN A 36 -2.28 -23.92 1.73
N ASN A 37 -2.57 -24.53 2.87
CA ASN A 37 -2.19 -23.99 4.19
C ASN A 37 -0.68 -23.93 4.37
N VAL A 38 0.04 -25.00 3.99
CA VAL A 38 1.50 -25.04 4.02
C VAL A 38 2.10 -23.96 3.12
N ARG A 39 1.54 -23.75 1.92
CA ARG A 39 2.00 -22.70 1.00
C ARG A 39 1.78 -21.30 1.58
N ARG A 40 0.60 -21.03 2.13
CA ARG A 40 0.30 -19.75 2.78
C ARG A 40 1.20 -19.50 3.99
N TYR A 41 1.54 -20.54 4.75
CA TYR A 41 2.52 -20.44 5.84
C TYR A 41 3.89 -20.01 5.32
N ASN A 42 4.40 -20.68 4.29
CA ASN A 42 5.69 -20.31 3.70
C ASN A 42 5.69 -18.87 3.17
N ILE A 43 4.61 -18.43 2.52
CA ILE A 43 4.46 -17.04 2.06
C ILE A 43 4.57 -16.05 3.22
N ARG A 44 3.91 -16.33 4.36
CA ARG A 44 4.00 -15.49 5.57
C ARG A 44 5.43 -15.41 6.10
N GLU A 45 6.13 -16.53 6.19
CA GLU A 45 7.53 -16.56 6.66
C GLU A 45 8.47 -15.81 5.72
N ARG A 46 8.24 -15.88 4.40
CA ARG A 46 8.98 -15.04 3.43
C ARG A 46 8.73 -13.56 3.68
N ILE A 47 7.48 -13.14 3.81
CA ILE A 47 7.14 -11.73 4.08
C ILE A 47 7.85 -11.23 5.35
N LYS A 48 7.81 -11.99 6.45
CA LYS A 48 8.55 -11.66 7.68
C LYS A 48 10.04 -11.49 7.39
N ASN A 49 10.64 -12.46 6.70
CA ASN A 49 12.06 -12.40 6.38
C ASN A 49 12.43 -11.21 5.50
N ALA A 50 11.57 -10.80 4.56
CA ALA A 50 11.77 -9.59 3.78
C ALA A 50 11.72 -8.31 4.63
N LEU A 51 10.82 -8.22 5.61
CA LEU A 51 10.76 -7.06 6.51
C LEU A 51 12.03 -6.94 7.36
N TYR A 52 12.56 -8.06 7.84
CA TYR A 52 13.87 -8.10 8.50
C TYR A 52 15.01 -7.75 7.54
N ASP A 53 14.92 -8.10 6.25
CA ASP A 53 15.94 -7.70 5.26
C ASP A 53 15.91 -6.19 5.07
N PHE A 54 14.71 -5.59 5.04
CA PHE A 54 14.54 -4.14 5.00
C PHE A 54 15.14 -3.44 6.21
N HIS A 55 15.10 -4.04 7.40
CA HIS A 55 15.78 -3.49 8.59
C HIS A 55 17.29 -3.37 8.36
N ILE A 56 17.91 -4.43 7.84
CA ILE A 56 19.34 -4.46 7.51
C ILE A 56 19.66 -3.43 6.42
N ILE A 57 18.85 -3.38 5.36
CA ILE A 57 18.99 -2.44 4.24
C ILE A 57 18.91 -0.99 4.74
N ALA A 58 17.91 -0.65 5.55
CA ALA A 58 17.70 0.71 6.05
C ALA A 58 18.88 1.22 6.90
N GLN A 59 19.60 0.32 7.56
CA GLN A 59 20.74 0.68 8.42
C GLN A 59 22.09 0.69 7.70
N ASN A 60 22.23 -0.06 6.61
CA ASN A 60 23.55 -0.38 6.06
C ASN A 60 23.70 -0.10 4.57
N LEU A 61 22.61 0.17 3.82
CA LEU A 61 22.72 0.45 2.40
C LEU A 61 23.28 1.87 2.18
N PRO A 62 24.33 2.05 1.37
CA PRO A 62 24.89 3.38 1.11
C PRO A 62 23.88 4.34 0.48
N LEU A 63 23.99 5.63 0.83
CA LEU A 63 23.12 6.69 0.31
C LEU A 63 23.06 6.72 -1.23
N ALA A 64 24.17 6.48 -1.92
CA ALA A 64 24.20 6.47 -3.38
C ALA A 64 23.33 5.36 -4.00
N ASP A 65 23.25 4.20 -3.37
CA ASP A 65 22.40 3.09 -3.81
C ASP A 65 20.94 3.36 -3.46
N ILE A 66 20.68 3.96 -2.30
CA ILE A 66 19.35 4.46 -1.92
C ILE A 66 18.86 5.46 -2.98
N GLN A 67 19.67 6.46 -3.34
CA GLN A 67 19.32 7.46 -4.36
C GLN A 67 19.00 6.81 -5.72
N GLN A 68 19.72 5.76 -6.11
CA GLN A 68 19.40 5.02 -7.33
C GLN A 68 18.06 4.29 -7.25
N LEU A 69 17.76 3.64 -6.12
CA LEU A 69 16.45 3.00 -5.89
C LEU A 69 15.30 4.00 -5.92
N PHE A 70 15.52 5.23 -5.45
CA PHE A 70 14.53 6.31 -5.45
C PHE A 70 14.54 7.17 -6.74
N GLY A 71 15.32 6.79 -7.75
CA GLY A 71 15.38 7.45 -9.06
C GLY A 71 13.99 7.78 -9.66
N PRO A 72 13.04 6.84 -9.70
CA PRO A 72 11.69 7.11 -10.20
C PRO A 72 10.94 8.23 -9.45
N ALA A 73 11.18 8.41 -8.14
CA ALA A 73 10.58 9.52 -7.39
C ALA A 73 11.17 10.88 -7.83
N TYR A 74 12.47 10.91 -8.12
CA TYR A 74 13.14 12.11 -8.63
C TYR A 74 12.69 12.44 -10.06
N ASP A 75 12.50 11.43 -10.90
CA ASP A 75 11.91 11.59 -12.24
C ASP A 75 10.50 12.16 -12.16
N TRP A 76 9.66 11.59 -11.30
CA TRP A 76 8.31 12.10 -11.06
C TRP A 76 8.33 13.58 -10.60
N SER A 77 9.23 13.93 -9.67
CA SER A 77 9.39 15.31 -9.18
C SER A 77 9.78 16.28 -10.30
N ARG A 78 10.71 15.88 -11.17
CA ARG A 78 11.11 16.67 -12.34
C ARG A 78 9.96 16.88 -13.32
N ALA A 79 9.23 15.81 -13.65
CA ALA A 79 8.08 15.88 -14.53
C ALA A 79 6.97 16.76 -13.94
N ARG A 80 6.74 16.69 -12.61
CA ARG A 80 5.75 17.55 -11.94
C ARG A 80 6.13 19.02 -12.05
N ARG A 81 7.40 19.36 -11.86
CA ARG A 81 7.90 20.73 -12.00
C ARG A 81 7.71 21.27 -13.42
N GLN A 82 7.98 20.47 -14.44
CA GLN A 82 7.75 20.84 -15.84
C GLN A 82 6.28 21.18 -16.11
N LEU A 83 5.34 20.38 -15.60
CA LEU A 83 3.91 20.68 -15.73
C LEU A 83 3.52 22.00 -15.07
N ASP A 84 4.11 22.34 -13.93
CA ASP A 84 3.86 23.61 -13.25
C ASP A 84 4.44 24.79 -14.05
N GLU A 85 5.64 24.65 -14.62
CA GLU A 85 6.26 25.64 -15.50
C GLU A 85 5.44 25.86 -16.79
N GLU A 86 4.78 24.82 -17.29
CA GLU A 86 3.84 24.87 -18.43
C GLU A 86 2.45 25.44 -18.07
N GLY A 87 2.21 25.80 -16.80
CA GLY A 87 0.91 26.28 -16.33
C GLY A 87 -0.17 25.19 -16.18
N ARG A 88 0.21 23.91 -16.26
CA ARG A 88 -0.68 22.73 -16.15
C ARG A 88 -0.75 22.22 -14.72
N THR A 89 -1.09 23.11 -13.78
CA THR A 89 -1.03 22.83 -12.33
C THR A 89 -1.99 21.73 -11.85
N SER A 90 -3.05 21.45 -12.60
CA SER A 90 -4.01 20.36 -12.32
C SER A 90 -3.58 19.00 -12.87
N ALA A 91 -2.61 18.94 -13.77
CA ALA A 91 -2.10 17.69 -14.34
C ALA A 91 -1.09 17.04 -13.39
N LYS A 92 -1.06 15.70 -13.38
CA LYS A 92 -0.10 14.92 -12.59
C LYS A 92 0.70 14.01 -13.53
N PRO A 93 2.02 13.84 -13.31
CA PRO A 93 2.78 12.83 -14.01
C PRO A 93 2.31 11.43 -13.62
N ASP A 94 2.49 10.48 -14.53
CA ASP A 94 2.28 9.07 -14.25
C ASP A 94 3.23 8.59 -13.16
N ILE A 95 2.72 7.72 -12.31
CA ILE A 95 3.46 7.17 -11.17
C ILE A 95 4.10 5.85 -11.61
N ASP A 96 5.41 5.73 -11.43
CA ASP A 96 6.17 4.52 -11.73
C ASP A 96 5.69 3.31 -10.90
N GLN A 97 5.80 2.10 -11.45
CA GLN A 97 5.37 0.88 -10.79
C GLN A 97 6.09 0.62 -9.45
N LEU A 98 7.35 1.04 -9.32
CA LEU A 98 8.07 0.96 -8.06
C LEU A 98 7.41 1.85 -6.98
N LEU A 99 7.01 3.06 -7.36
CA LEU A 99 6.32 3.98 -6.44
C LEU A 99 4.92 3.46 -6.06
N TRP A 100 4.19 2.84 -7.00
CA TRP A 100 2.96 2.13 -6.68
C TRP A 100 3.20 0.96 -5.71
N SER A 101 4.33 0.28 -5.84
CA SER A 101 4.70 -0.83 -4.94
C SER A 101 5.04 -0.34 -3.53
N TRP A 102 5.68 0.84 -3.41
CA TRP A 102 5.85 1.53 -2.13
C TRP A 102 4.51 1.90 -1.50
N LEU A 103 3.56 2.45 -2.28
CA LEU A 103 2.22 2.72 -1.77
C LEU A 103 1.53 1.42 -1.29
N ALA A 104 1.60 0.35 -2.07
CA ALA A 104 1.03 -0.94 -1.69
C ALA A 104 1.65 -1.53 -0.42
N LEU A 105 2.93 -1.24 -0.13
CA LEU A 105 3.56 -1.61 1.14
C LEU A 105 2.90 -0.92 2.33
N PHE A 106 2.66 0.39 2.24
CA PHE A 106 1.95 1.13 3.29
C PHE A 106 0.50 0.66 3.44
N GLU A 107 -0.21 0.44 2.33
CA GLU A 107 -1.55 -0.14 2.36
C GLU A 107 -1.59 -1.50 3.06
N PHE A 108 -0.62 -2.38 2.76
CA PHE A 108 -0.50 -3.69 3.39
C PHE A 108 -0.20 -3.58 4.89
N PHE A 109 0.74 -2.69 5.27
CA PHE A 109 1.07 -2.43 6.65
C PHE A 109 -0.15 -1.94 7.44
N SER A 110 -0.80 -0.87 6.98
CA SER A 110 -1.99 -0.32 7.63
C SER A 110 -3.11 -1.36 7.71
N TYR A 111 -3.42 -2.05 6.60
CA TYR A 111 -4.44 -3.10 6.61
C TYR A 111 -4.14 -4.19 7.65
N GLY A 112 -2.88 -4.63 7.76
CA GLY A 112 -2.45 -5.62 8.76
C GLY A 112 -2.67 -5.14 10.20
N MET A 113 -2.35 -3.88 10.49
CA MET A 113 -2.54 -3.27 11.81
C MET A 113 -4.02 -3.15 12.18
N TYR A 114 -4.89 -2.80 11.21
CA TYR A 114 -6.33 -2.72 11.43
C TYR A 114 -7.05 -4.08 11.43
N ALA A 115 -6.52 -5.09 10.75
CA ALA A 115 -7.19 -6.40 10.61
C ALA A 115 -7.43 -7.10 11.95
N GLY A 116 -6.62 -6.80 12.97
CA GLY A 116 -6.81 -7.30 14.34
C GLY A 116 -7.94 -6.62 15.11
N GLY A 117 -8.44 -5.48 14.64
CA GLY A 117 -9.57 -4.74 15.24
C GLY A 117 -9.29 -4.13 16.62
N LYS A 118 -8.02 -4.06 17.05
CA LYS A 118 -7.63 -3.55 18.37
C LYS A 118 -7.17 -2.11 18.28
N GLN A 119 -7.63 -1.27 19.20
CA GLN A 119 -7.26 0.16 19.24
C GLN A 119 -5.78 0.34 19.57
N GLU A 120 -5.22 -0.51 20.42
CA GLU A 120 -3.80 -0.50 20.78
C GLU A 120 -2.89 -0.73 19.55
N THR A 121 -3.36 -1.51 18.58
CA THR A 121 -2.64 -1.71 17.32
C THR A 121 -2.69 -0.47 16.42
N GLN A 122 -3.71 0.39 16.57
CA GLN A 122 -3.77 1.66 15.84
C GLN A 122 -2.78 2.67 16.41
N VAL A 123 -2.70 2.78 17.73
CA VAL A 123 -1.71 3.61 18.43
C VAL A 123 -0.28 3.18 18.05
N LEU A 124 -0.01 1.87 18.10
CA LEU A 124 1.29 1.34 17.68
C LEU A 124 1.61 1.63 16.20
N MET A 125 0.61 1.64 15.33
CA MET A 125 0.83 1.98 13.91
C MET A 125 1.27 3.43 13.75
N GLU A 126 0.62 4.37 14.44
CA GLU A 126 0.96 5.80 14.41
C GLU A 126 2.40 6.00 14.92
N GLU A 127 2.72 5.46 16.09
CA GLU A 127 4.07 5.52 16.68
C GLU A 127 5.15 4.98 15.71
N LEU A 128 4.92 3.81 15.09
CA LEU A 128 5.88 3.21 14.16
C LEU A 128 6.11 4.06 12.89
N ILE A 129 5.07 4.73 12.38
CA ILE A 129 5.20 5.57 11.19
C ILE A 129 5.95 6.85 11.55
N GLU A 130 5.56 7.52 12.63
CA GLU A 130 6.19 8.78 13.07
C GLU A 130 7.67 8.56 13.38
N GLU A 131 8.00 7.57 14.21
CA GLU A 131 9.39 7.24 14.53
C GLU A 131 10.19 6.87 13.26
N GLY A 132 9.59 6.12 12.33
CA GLY A 132 10.24 5.75 11.07
C GLY A 132 10.60 6.96 10.21
N ILE A 133 9.68 7.93 10.09
CA ILE A 133 9.88 9.17 9.34
C ILE A 133 10.97 10.02 10.01
N GLU A 134 10.89 10.22 11.33
CA GLU A 134 11.88 11.00 12.07
C GLU A 134 13.29 10.42 11.92
N ARG A 135 13.41 9.10 12.12
CA ARG A 135 14.70 8.41 12.01
C ARG A 135 15.28 8.52 10.61
N GLY A 136 14.47 8.30 9.58
CA GLY A 136 14.92 8.43 8.19
C GLY A 136 15.40 9.84 7.85
N TYR A 137 14.71 10.88 8.32
CA TYR A 137 15.15 12.26 8.10
C TYR A 137 16.42 12.58 8.88
N ARG A 138 16.51 12.20 10.16
CA ARG A 138 17.70 12.45 10.99
C ARG A 138 18.95 11.81 10.38
N GLU A 139 18.84 10.58 9.88
CA GLU A 139 19.94 9.90 9.19
C GLU A 139 20.38 10.68 7.95
N TYR A 140 19.44 11.09 7.10
CA TYR A 140 19.76 11.93 5.94
C TYR A 140 20.43 13.25 6.32
N GLN A 141 20.01 13.92 7.39
CA GLN A 141 20.68 15.15 7.85
C GLN A 141 22.09 14.88 8.36
N HIS A 142 22.27 13.80 9.11
CA HIS A 142 23.56 13.39 9.65
C HIS A 142 24.57 13.16 8.52
N ASP A 143 24.17 12.39 7.50
CA ASP A 143 24.99 12.11 6.31
C ASP A 143 25.32 13.36 5.49
N ASN A 144 24.49 14.40 5.59
CA ASN A 144 24.66 15.68 4.90
C ASN A 144 25.20 16.81 5.82
N LEU A 145 25.74 16.48 7.00
CA LEU A 145 26.36 17.42 7.96
C LEU A 145 25.44 18.57 8.42
N GLN A 146 24.12 18.35 8.44
CA GLN A 146 23.12 19.33 8.86
C GLN A 146 22.59 19.02 10.28
N THR A 147 23.51 18.88 11.24
CA THR A 147 23.32 18.19 12.53
C THR A 147 22.42 18.88 13.58
N TYR A 148 21.74 19.99 13.27
CA TYR A 148 21.10 20.84 14.29
C TYR A 148 19.67 21.32 14.00
N ARG A 149 18.89 20.59 13.19
CA ARG A 149 17.45 20.89 13.04
C ARG A 149 16.62 19.91 13.86
N GLU A 150 15.97 20.43 14.90
CA GLU A 150 14.89 19.71 15.60
C GLU A 150 13.71 19.53 14.65
N ILE A 151 13.12 18.34 14.69
CA ILE A 151 11.98 17.96 13.85
C ILE A 151 11.05 17.17 14.72
N ASP A 152 9.80 17.56 14.61
CA ASP A 152 8.64 16.92 15.19
C ASP A 152 7.83 16.40 13.99
N ALA A 153 7.75 15.08 13.81
CA ALA A 153 6.95 14.49 12.75
C ALA A 153 5.57 14.15 13.31
N ASP A 154 4.63 15.09 13.22
CA ASP A 154 3.22 14.86 13.58
C ASP A 154 2.46 14.30 12.38
N LEU A 155 1.92 13.08 12.50
CA LEU A 155 1.08 12.49 11.46
C LEU A 155 -0.41 12.69 11.78
N GLY A 156 -0.91 13.88 11.45
CA GLY A 156 -2.33 14.17 11.53
C GLY A 156 -3.17 13.37 10.52
N LEU A 157 -3.72 12.22 10.92
CA LEU A 157 -4.81 11.53 10.21
C LEU A 157 -6.13 12.31 10.41
N SER A 158 -6.22 13.51 9.83
CA SER A 158 -7.47 14.24 9.81
C SER A 158 -8.43 13.57 8.82
N TYR A 159 -9.64 13.22 9.28
CA TYR A 159 -10.76 12.79 8.43
C TYR A 159 -11.30 13.97 7.58
N GLY A 160 -10.43 14.64 6.81
CA GLY A 160 -10.83 15.48 5.67
C GLY A 160 -11.32 14.64 4.46
N SER A 161 -11.28 13.31 4.59
CA SER A 161 -11.57 12.32 3.58
C SER A 161 -13.03 12.30 3.12
N LEU A 162 -13.99 12.77 3.90
CA LEU A 162 -15.42 12.65 3.55
C LEU A 162 -15.77 13.42 2.27
N VAL A 163 -15.25 14.64 2.07
CA VAL A 163 -15.54 15.43 0.87
C VAL A 163 -14.83 14.87 -0.37
N LEU A 164 -13.55 14.51 -0.25
CA LEU A 164 -12.77 13.93 -1.36
C LEU A 164 -13.27 12.52 -1.73
N ARG A 165 -13.60 11.70 -0.73
CA ARG A 165 -14.23 10.39 -0.91
C ARG A 165 -15.59 10.54 -1.56
N ASN A 166 -16.42 11.50 -1.12
CA ASN A 166 -17.73 11.73 -1.73
C ASN A 166 -17.60 12.23 -3.18
N ASN A 167 -16.62 13.07 -3.49
CA ASN A 167 -16.37 13.51 -4.87
C ASN A 167 -15.90 12.36 -5.76
N TYR A 168 -14.99 11.52 -5.25
CA TYR A 168 -14.53 10.32 -5.94
C TYR A 168 -15.66 9.31 -6.16
N LEU A 169 -16.45 9.02 -5.11
CA LEU A 169 -17.60 8.11 -5.20
C LEU A 169 -18.67 8.64 -6.16
N ARG A 170 -18.91 9.96 -6.21
CA ARG A 170 -19.81 10.56 -7.22
C ARG A 170 -19.28 10.39 -8.64
N GLY A 171 -17.99 10.56 -8.87
CA GLY A 171 -17.38 10.32 -10.18
C GLY A 171 -17.55 8.87 -10.63
N VAL A 172 -17.22 7.93 -9.74
CA VAL A 172 -17.41 6.49 -10.01
C VAL A 172 -18.89 6.15 -10.24
N GLN A 173 -19.81 6.78 -9.52
CA GLN A 173 -21.25 6.58 -9.68
C GLN A 173 -21.77 7.09 -11.05
N GLN A 174 -21.24 8.20 -11.55
CA GLN A 174 -21.62 8.74 -12.88
C GLN A 174 -21.21 7.83 -14.02
N ASP A 175 -20.13 7.05 -13.83
CA ASP A 175 -19.60 6.13 -14.82
C ASP A 175 -20.24 4.73 -14.74
N LEU A 176 -21.20 4.50 -13.83
CA LEU A 176 -21.87 3.20 -13.70
C LEU A 176 -22.78 2.92 -14.91
N PRO A 177 -22.79 1.67 -15.44
CA PRO A 177 -23.68 1.27 -16.52
C PRO A 177 -25.16 1.40 -16.11
N SER A 178 -26.03 1.78 -17.05
CA SER A 178 -27.46 1.98 -16.79
C SER A 178 -28.26 0.68 -16.68
N LYS A 179 -27.72 -0.43 -17.19
CA LYS A 179 -28.38 -1.75 -17.17
C LYS A 179 -28.04 -2.52 -15.91
N THR A 180 -29.05 -3.05 -15.24
CA THR A 180 -28.96 -3.74 -13.94
C THR A 180 -27.97 -4.91 -13.92
N SER A 181 -27.90 -5.71 -14.99
CA SER A 181 -26.97 -6.84 -15.10
C SER A 181 -25.51 -6.41 -15.27
N GLU A 182 -25.25 -5.34 -16.03
CA GLU A 182 -23.91 -4.78 -16.25
C GLU A 182 -23.43 -3.99 -15.01
N LEU A 183 -24.36 -3.34 -14.31
CA LEU A 183 -24.08 -2.61 -13.06
C LEU A 183 -23.61 -3.53 -11.94
N ALA A 184 -24.25 -4.69 -11.76
CA ALA A 184 -23.85 -5.67 -10.74
C ALA A 184 -22.41 -6.19 -10.96
N GLU A 185 -22.05 -6.53 -12.20
CA GLU A 185 -20.70 -6.97 -12.55
C GLU A 185 -19.67 -5.85 -12.34
N GLU A 186 -20.01 -4.62 -12.69
CA GLU A 186 -19.13 -3.47 -12.57
C GLU A 186 -18.87 -3.09 -11.10
N VAL A 187 -19.91 -3.07 -10.25
CA VAL A 187 -19.77 -2.85 -8.80
C VAL A 187 -18.85 -3.91 -8.17
N LEU A 188 -19.01 -5.19 -8.55
CA LEU A 188 -18.14 -6.27 -8.09
C LEU A 188 -16.71 -6.15 -8.64
N ARG A 189 -16.53 -5.67 -9.88
CA ARG A 189 -15.21 -5.38 -10.47
C ARG A 189 -14.51 -4.25 -9.72
N LEU A 190 -15.19 -3.13 -9.48
CA LEU A 190 -14.67 -1.98 -8.74
C LEU A 190 -14.28 -2.36 -7.31
N ARG A 191 -15.09 -3.21 -6.64
CA ARG A 191 -14.75 -3.76 -5.33
C ARG A 191 -13.48 -4.65 -5.40
N ARG A 192 -13.38 -5.56 -6.38
CA ARG A 192 -12.19 -6.42 -6.56
C ARG A 192 -10.92 -5.61 -6.81
N LEU A 193 -11.05 -4.52 -7.58
CA LEU A 193 -9.97 -3.56 -7.85
C LEU A 193 -9.73 -2.57 -6.69
N ARG A 194 -10.46 -2.72 -5.56
CA ARG A 194 -10.41 -1.83 -4.39
C ARG A 194 -10.66 -0.36 -4.72
N LYS A 195 -11.36 -0.08 -5.82
CA LYS A 195 -11.79 1.25 -6.22
C LYS A 195 -12.99 1.72 -5.40
N ILE A 196 -13.74 0.84 -4.75
CA ILE A 196 -14.81 1.20 -3.82
C ILE A 196 -14.76 0.29 -2.58
N SER A 197 -15.25 0.78 -1.43
CA SER A 197 -15.26 -0.01 -0.19
C SER A 197 -16.30 -1.13 -0.23
N HIS A 198 -16.18 -2.10 0.68
CA HIS A 198 -17.20 -3.14 0.85
C HIS A 198 -18.58 -2.54 1.14
N THR A 199 -18.64 -1.57 2.05
CA THR A 199 -19.88 -0.91 2.48
C THR A 199 -20.52 -0.15 1.33
N ASP A 200 -19.73 0.55 0.51
CA ASP A 200 -20.25 1.26 -0.66
C ASP A 200 -20.74 0.29 -1.74
N ALA A 201 -20.01 -0.80 -1.98
CA ALA A 201 -20.42 -1.84 -2.92
C ALA A 201 -21.73 -2.51 -2.49
N SER A 202 -21.89 -2.86 -1.21
CA SER A 202 -23.14 -3.40 -0.69
C SER A 202 -24.30 -2.41 -0.83
N ARG A 203 -24.10 -1.15 -0.41
CA ARG A 203 -25.13 -0.11 -0.52
C ARG A 203 -25.56 0.10 -1.97
N TRP A 204 -24.63 0.19 -2.92
CA TRP A 204 -24.97 0.37 -4.33
C TRP A 204 -25.63 -0.87 -4.94
N PHE A 205 -25.30 -2.06 -4.46
CA PHE A 205 -26.01 -3.28 -4.86
C PHE A 205 -27.47 -3.23 -4.39
N ASP A 206 -27.70 -2.79 -3.16
CA ASP A 206 -29.05 -2.67 -2.60
C ASP A 206 -29.84 -1.53 -3.27
N GLU A 207 -29.20 -0.38 -3.56
CA GLU A 207 -29.82 0.81 -4.16
C GLU A 207 -30.12 0.66 -5.66
N TYR A 208 -29.22 0.05 -6.45
CA TYR A 208 -29.32 0.05 -7.92
C TYR A 208 -29.55 -1.33 -8.54
N VAL A 209 -29.31 -2.42 -7.80
CA VAL A 209 -29.48 -3.79 -8.31
C VAL A 209 -30.73 -4.46 -7.71
N GLN A 210 -31.02 -4.23 -6.43
CA GLN A 210 -32.18 -4.83 -5.76
C GLN A 210 -33.47 -3.99 -5.84
N GLN A 211 -33.41 -2.70 -6.19
CA GLN A 211 -34.61 -1.88 -6.46
C GLN A 211 -34.88 -1.80 -7.97
N PRO A 212 -35.99 -2.38 -8.46
CA PRO A 212 -36.32 -2.44 -9.88
C PRO A 212 -37.06 -1.18 -10.34
N GLU A 213 -36.46 0.00 -10.19
CA GLU A 213 -36.98 1.25 -10.80
C GLU A 213 -36.16 1.72 -12.02
N PHE A 214 -35.32 0.84 -12.57
CA PHE A 214 -34.74 1.01 -13.91
C PHE A 214 -35.20 -0.13 -14.83
N ASP A 215 -36.49 -0.12 -15.16
CA ASP A 215 -37.05 -0.60 -16.43
C ASP A 215 -37.82 0.56 -17.10
#